data_AF-A0A954WJS9-F1
#
_entry.id   AF-A0A954WJS9-F1
#
_cell.length_a   1.000
_cell.length_b   1.000
_cell.length_c   1.000
_cell.angle_alpha   90.00
_cell.angle_beta   90.00
_cell.angle_gamma   90.00
#
_symmetry.space_group_name_H-M   'P 1'
#
loop_
_entity.id
_entity.type
_entity.pdbx_description
1 polymer ?
#
loop_
_entity_poly.entity_id
_entity_poly.type
_entity_poly.pdbx_seq_one_letter_code
_entity_poly.pdbx_strand_id
1 'polypeptide(L)'
;MTSDDASAQPAGFNYDEAKVPRYELPDPLTTNDGRPVSSAEMWTQVRRPEVLELFQRHVYGRSPGRIGGLRFQELSSEVALDGQAIRRQVKVYFTSSNNGPQMELLIYLPNPNPPAPAAEEKPADAKPADAKPADSEPPVAAEAKPAPQPPYPAFIG
;
A
#
# COMPACT_ATOMS: atom_id res chain seq x y z
N MET A 1 -19.76 41.48 18.89
CA MET A 1 -19.14 40.72 17.78
C MET A 1 -18.68 39.40 18.35
N THR A 2 -19.58 38.42 18.42
CA THR A 2 -19.23 37.04 18.79
C THR A 2 -18.81 36.34 17.51
N SER A 3 -17.57 35.84 17.51
CA SER A 3 -16.95 35.13 16.41
C SER A 3 -17.84 34.00 15.90
N ASP A 4 -18.04 33.99 14.59
CA ASP A 4 -18.72 32.94 13.85
C ASP A 4 -17.78 31.72 13.83
N ASP A 5 -18.08 30.69 14.60
CA ASP A 5 -17.33 29.42 14.56
C ASP A 5 -17.57 28.77 13.20
N ALA A 6 -16.53 28.74 12.37
CA ALA A 6 -16.56 28.10 11.07
C ALA A 6 -16.79 26.57 11.23
N SER A 7 -18.05 26.13 11.08
CA SER A 7 -18.44 24.72 11.01
C SER A 7 -18.02 24.11 9.67
N ALA A 8 -16.78 23.62 9.58
CA ALA A 8 -16.24 22.98 8.38
C ALA A 8 -16.71 21.52 8.16
N GLN A 9 -17.52 20.94 9.06
CA GLN A 9 -17.91 19.53 8.99
C GLN A 9 -19.31 19.34 8.36
N PRO A 10 -19.47 18.41 7.40
CA PRO A 10 -20.77 18.10 6.82
C PRO A 10 -21.73 17.56 7.90
N ALA A 11 -22.95 18.09 7.91
CA ALA A 11 -23.98 17.71 8.88
C ALA A 11 -24.40 16.24 8.73
N GLY A 12 -24.68 15.56 9.85
CA GLY A 12 -25.20 14.19 9.89
C GLY A 12 -24.15 13.09 10.06
N PHE A 13 -22.86 13.42 10.05
CA PHE A 13 -21.78 12.48 10.38
C PHE A 13 -21.38 12.61 11.85
N ASN A 14 -21.05 11.47 12.47
CA ASN A 14 -20.52 11.46 13.82
C ASN A 14 -18.99 11.53 13.81
N TYR A 15 -18.44 12.60 14.41
CA TYR A 15 -17.00 12.78 14.64
C TYR A 15 -16.64 12.74 16.13
N ASP A 16 -17.63 12.55 17.00
CA ASP A 16 -17.47 12.52 18.45
C ASP A 16 -17.48 11.07 18.94
N GLU A 17 -16.33 10.62 19.48
CA GLU A 17 -16.15 9.26 20.00
C GLU A 17 -17.20 8.92 21.08
N ALA A 18 -17.62 9.91 21.89
CA ALA A 18 -18.62 9.69 22.93
C ALA A 18 -20.02 9.35 22.36
N LYS A 19 -20.26 9.59 21.06
CA LYS A 19 -21.52 9.28 20.37
C LYS A 19 -21.48 7.98 19.58
N VAL A 20 -20.35 7.25 19.60
CA VAL A 20 -20.26 5.94 18.95
C VAL A 20 -21.17 4.94 19.70
N PRO A 21 -22.14 4.30 19.03
CA PRO A 21 -23.00 3.31 19.68
C PRO A 21 -22.17 2.08 20.06
N ARG A 22 -22.61 1.36 21.10
CA ARG A 22 -22.03 0.05 21.41
C ARG A 22 -22.40 -0.95 20.31
N TYR A 23 -21.43 -1.75 19.88
CA TYR A 23 -21.63 -2.82 18.93
C TYR A 23 -20.78 -4.04 19.31
N GLU A 24 -21.20 -5.21 18.85
CA GLU A 24 -20.47 -6.46 18.98
C GLU A 24 -19.99 -6.89 17.61
N LEU A 25 -18.72 -7.26 17.51
CA LEU A 25 -18.14 -7.77 16.26
C LEU A 25 -18.35 -9.28 16.19
N PRO A 26 -18.75 -9.81 15.02
CA PRO A 26 -18.74 -11.26 14.80
C PRO A 26 -17.33 -11.82 15.03
N ASP A 27 -17.24 -12.93 15.74
CA ASP A 27 -15.95 -13.58 15.98
C ASP A 27 -15.38 -14.16 14.67
N PRO A 28 -14.20 -13.70 14.21
CA PRO A 28 -13.58 -14.26 13.02
C PRO A 28 -13.16 -15.72 13.20
N LEU A 29 -12.89 -16.17 14.43
CA LEU A 29 -12.45 -17.52 14.78
C LEU A 29 -13.59 -18.43 15.22
N THR A 30 -14.83 -18.09 14.87
CA THR A 30 -15.97 -18.99 14.97
C THR A 30 -16.52 -19.26 13.57
N THR A 31 -16.62 -20.52 13.18
CA THR A 31 -17.22 -20.94 11.90
C THR A 31 -18.72 -20.65 11.85
N ASN A 32 -19.32 -20.67 10.65
CA ASN A 32 -20.75 -20.39 10.50
C ASN A 32 -21.65 -21.41 11.22
N ASP A 33 -21.15 -22.62 11.48
CA ASP A 33 -21.81 -23.65 12.29
C ASP A 33 -21.52 -23.54 13.80
N GLY A 34 -20.82 -22.48 14.24
CA GLY A 34 -20.60 -22.16 15.65
C GLY A 34 -19.40 -22.85 16.30
N ARG A 35 -18.54 -23.54 15.54
CA ARG A 35 -17.35 -24.20 16.09
C ARG A 35 -16.18 -23.20 16.22
N PRO A 36 -15.39 -23.27 17.30
CA PRO A 36 -14.17 -22.49 17.41
C PRO A 36 -13.12 -23.00 16.42
N VAL A 37 -12.47 -22.07 15.72
CA VAL A 37 -11.34 -22.33 14.83
C VAL A 37 -10.08 -22.48 15.68
N SER A 38 -9.62 -23.72 15.85
CA SER A 38 -8.50 -24.04 16.75
C SER A 38 -7.15 -24.26 16.04
N SER A 39 -7.10 -24.18 14.71
CA SER A 39 -5.88 -24.40 13.94
C SER A 39 -5.82 -23.58 12.65
N ALA A 40 -4.60 -23.35 12.16
CA ALA A 40 -4.37 -22.67 10.88
C ALA A 40 -4.93 -23.46 9.69
N GLU A 41 -4.95 -24.80 9.78
CA GLU A 41 -5.55 -25.66 8.76
C GLU A 41 -7.07 -25.46 8.72
N MET A 42 -7.74 -25.47 9.87
CA MET A 42 -9.18 -25.23 9.96
C MET A 42 -9.54 -23.82 9.47
N TRP A 43 -8.72 -22.81 9.80
CA TRP A 43 -8.88 -21.47 9.22
C TRP A 43 -8.82 -21.51 7.69
N THR A 44 -7.76 -22.12 7.14
CA THR A 44 -7.49 -22.08 5.70
C THR A 44 -8.51 -22.87 4.89
N GLN A 45 -8.92 -24.05 5.37
CA GLN A 45 -9.79 -24.97 4.65
C GLN A 45 -11.29 -24.71 4.90
N VAL A 46 -11.67 -24.14 6.05
CA VAL A 46 -13.08 -23.98 6.44
C VAL A 46 -13.45 -22.50 6.59
N ARG A 47 -12.87 -21.82 7.58
CA ARG A 47 -13.35 -20.47 7.95
C ARG A 47 -13.07 -19.41 6.90
N ARG A 48 -11.90 -19.43 6.28
CA ARG A 48 -11.50 -18.47 5.24
C ARG A 48 -12.44 -18.54 4.02
N PRO A 49 -12.77 -19.72 3.45
CA PRO A 49 -13.79 -19.84 2.42
C PRO A 49 -15.16 -19.28 2.81
N GLU A 50 -15.62 -19.51 4.05
CA GLU A 50 -16.89 -18.96 4.55
C GLU A 50 -16.88 -17.43 4.56
N VAL A 51 -15.81 -16.84 5.12
CA VAL A 51 -15.66 -15.38 5.17
C VAL A 51 -15.61 -14.80 3.76
N LEU A 52 -14.87 -15.43 2.82
CA LEU A 52 -14.84 -14.99 1.43
C LEU A 52 -16.23 -15.04 0.79
N GLU A 53 -17.02 -16.09 1.00
CA GLU A 53 -18.39 -16.17 0.48
C GLU A 53 -19.31 -15.10 1.09
N LEU A 54 -19.17 -14.79 2.39
CA LEU A 54 -19.93 -13.72 3.04
C LEU A 54 -19.64 -12.36 2.38
N PHE A 55 -18.35 -12.05 2.15
CA PHE A 55 -17.97 -10.81 1.48
C PHE A 55 -18.38 -10.78 0.00
N GLN A 56 -18.28 -11.89 -0.73
CA GLN A 56 -18.74 -12.00 -2.11
C GLN A 56 -20.25 -11.81 -2.21
N ARG A 57 -21.03 -12.28 -1.24
CA ARG A 57 -22.49 -12.18 -1.27
C ARG A 57 -23.01 -10.82 -0.84
N HIS A 58 -22.42 -10.24 0.21
CA HIS A 58 -23.02 -9.09 0.91
C HIS A 58 -22.28 -7.77 0.70
N VAL A 59 -21.04 -7.78 0.21
CA VAL A 59 -20.21 -6.57 0.15
C VAL A 59 -19.74 -6.27 -1.28
N TYR A 60 -18.97 -7.19 -1.88
CA TYR A 60 -18.24 -6.89 -3.12
C TYR A 60 -18.82 -7.52 -4.38
N GLY A 61 -19.71 -8.51 -4.25
CA GLY A 61 -20.16 -9.33 -5.38
C GLY A 61 -19.20 -10.47 -5.70
N ARG A 62 -19.63 -11.36 -6.60
CA ARG A 62 -18.81 -12.49 -7.07
C ARG A 62 -17.89 -12.03 -8.19
N SER A 63 -16.59 -12.28 -8.03
CA SER A 63 -15.61 -12.06 -9.09
C SER A 63 -15.85 -13.06 -10.23
N PRO A 64 -15.90 -12.62 -11.50
CA PRO A 64 -15.80 -13.55 -12.61
C PRO A 64 -14.45 -14.27 -12.47
N GLY A 65 -14.42 -15.59 -12.66
CA GLY A 65 -13.19 -16.37 -12.51
C GLY A 65 -12.04 -15.88 -13.41
N ARG A 66 -10.93 -16.62 -13.45
CA ARG A 66 -9.77 -16.24 -14.28
C ARG A 66 -10.21 -15.89 -15.71
N ILE A 67 -9.90 -14.67 -16.12
CA ILE A 67 -10.30 -14.14 -17.42
C ILE A 67 -9.52 -14.87 -18.51
N GLY A 68 -10.24 -15.54 -19.41
CA GLY A 68 -9.66 -16.16 -20.59
C GLY A 68 -9.18 -15.10 -21.60
N GLY A 69 -7.98 -15.29 -22.16
CA GLY A 69 -7.46 -14.40 -23.20
C GLY A 69 -6.76 -13.13 -22.69
N LEU A 70 -6.31 -13.12 -21.43
CA LEU A 70 -5.46 -12.06 -20.90
C LEU A 70 -4.15 -11.98 -21.71
N ARG A 71 -3.83 -10.80 -22.27
CA ARG A 71 -2.59 -10.58 -23.04
C ARG A 71 -1.87 -9.31 -22.60
N PHE A 72 -0.56 -9.31 -22.72
CA PHE A 72 0.31 -8.21 -22.34
C PHE A 72 1.11 -7.74 -23.55
N GLN A 73 1.23 -6.43 -23.72
CA GLN A 73 2.05 -5.80 -24.74
C GLN A 73 2.91 -4.72 -24.10
N GLU A 74 4.24 -4.83 -24.21
CA GLU A 74 5.12 -3.73 -23.84
C GLU A 74 4.97 -2.59 -24.86
N LEU A 75 4.70 -1.38 -24.36
CA LEU A 75 4.59 -0.17 -25.16
C LEU A 75 5.90 0.61 -25.19
N SER A 76 6.58 0.67 -24.03
CA SER A 76 7.86 1.35 -23.87
C SER A 76 8.66 0.75 -22.71
N SER A 77 9.99 0.87 -22.81
CA SER A 77 10.94 0.53 -21.75
C SER A 77 12.14 1.46 -21.88
N GLU A 78 12.28 2.40 -20.95
CA GLU A 78 13.22 3.52 -21.04
C GLU A 78 13.90 3.79 -19.71
N VAL A 79 15.11 4.36 -19.75
CA VAL A 79 15.76 4.90 -18.55
C VAL A 79 15.02 6.17 -18.09
N ALA A 80 14.73 6.27 -16.81
CA ALA A 80 13.99 7.37 -16.19
C ALA A 80 14.57 7.72 -14.81
N LEU A 81 14.03 8.78 -14.21
CA LEU A 81 14.43 9.28 -12.88
C LEU A 81 15.95 9.47 -12.78
N ASP A 82 16.52 10.26 -13.69
CA ASP A 82 17.96 10.57 -13.75
C ASP A 82 18.84 9.32 -13.76
N GLY A 83 18.40 8.29 -14.47
CA GLY A 83 19.13 7.02 -14.59
C GLY A 83 18.90 6.05 -13.45
N GLN A 84 18.13 6.40 -12.42
CA GLN A 84 17.92 5.52 -11.27
C GLN A 84 16.90 4.40 -11.54
N ALA A 85 16.07 4.54 -12.57
CA ALA A 85 15.03 3.56 -12.87
C ALA A 85 14.91 3.23 -14.37
N ILE A 86 14.37 2.04 -14.65
CA ILE A 86 13.77 1.70 -15.94
C ILE A 86 12.26 1.87 -15.81
N ARG A 87 11.70 2.80 -16.59
CA ARG A 87 10.26 3.00 -16.74
C ARG A 87 9.74 2.09 -17.85
N ARG A 88 8.85 1.17 -17.51
CA ARG A 88 8.16 0.28 -18.45
C ARG A 88 6.67 0.59 -18.48
N GLN A 89 6.09 0.73 -19.68
CA GLN A 89 4.64 0.78 -19.88
C GLN A 89 4.17 -0.51 -20.54
N VAL A 90 3.17 -1.15 -19.94
CA VAL A 90 2.59 -2.40 -20.43
C VAL A 90 1.09 -2.23 -20.62
N LYS A 91 0.59 -2.51 -21.81
CA LYS A 91 -0.84 -2.63 -22.09
C LYS A 91 -1.31 -4.03 -21.74
N VAL A 92 -2.34 -4.12 -20.90
CA VAL A 92 -3.00 -5.37 -20.51
C VAL A 92 -4.37 -5.42 -21.17
N TYR A 93 -4.57 -6.39 -22.04
CA TYR A 93 -5.84 -6.69 -22.69
C TYR A 93 -6.60 -7.72 -21.87
N PHE A 94 -7.85 -7.42 -21.50
CA PHE A 94 -8.70 -8.36 -20.77
C PHE A 94 -9.43 -9.36 -21.69
N THR A 95 -9.15 -9.32 -23.00
CA THR A 95 -9.72 -10.25 -23.98
C THR A 95 -8.69 -10.56 -25.06
N SER A 96 -8.94 -11.61 -25.85
CA SER A 96 -8.11 -11.92 -27.02
C SER A 96 -8.14 -10.83 -28.11
N SER A 97 -9.16 -9.96 -28.11
CA SER A 97 -9.30 -8.86 -29.08
C SER A 97 -8.49 -7.62 -28.67
N ASN A 98 -7.92 -6.93 -29.66
CA ASN A 98 -7.25 -5.64 -29.44
C ASN A 98 -8.22 -4.46 -29.21
N ASN A 99 -9.51 -4.64 -29.54
CA ASN A 99 -10.53 -3.59 -29.39
C ASN A 99 -11.40 -3.79 -28.14
N GLY A 100 -11.06 -4.76 -27.29
CA GLY A 100 -11.75 -5.03 -26.04
C GLY A 100 -11.27 -4.15 -24.87
N PRO A 101 -11.84 -4.32 -23.68
CA PRO A 101 -11.36 -3.66 -22.47
C PRO A 101 -9.88 -3.90 -22.23
N GLN A 102 -9.16 -2.83 -21.91
CA GLN A 102 -7.72 -2.83 -21.70
C GLN A 102 -7.33 -1.81 -20.64
N MET A 103 -6.17 -1.99 -20.03
CA MET A 103 -5.54 -1.01 -19.13
C MET A 103 -4.07 -0.82 -19.50
N GLU A 104 -3.49 0.33 -19.16
CA GLU A 104 -2.05 0.59 -19.28
C GLU A 104 -1.45 0.66 -17.88
N LEU A 105 -0.46 -0.20 -17.64
CA LEU A 105 0.29 -0.29 -16.39
C LEU A 105 1.63 0.39 -16.55
N LEU A 106 1.91 1.36 -15.67
CA LEU A 106 3.20 2.03 -15.56
C LEU A 106 4.01 1.43 -14.42
N ILE A 107 5.22 0.95 -14.72
CA ILE A 107 6.11 0.28 -13.78
C ILE A 107 7.45 1.00 -13.76
N TYR A 108 7.96 1.33 -12.58
CA TYR A 108 9.36 1.74 -12.39
C TYR A 108 10.11 0.59 -11.72
N LEU A 109 11.14 0.09 -12.39
CA LEU A 109 12.06 -0.89 -11.86
C LEU A 109 13.39 -0.19 -11.55
N PRO A 110 14.11 -0.55 -10.48
CA PRO A 110 15.46 -0.06 -10.27
C PRO A 110 16.32 -0.30 -11.50
N ASN A 111 17.08 0.71 -11.94
CA ASN A 111 18.07 0.49 -12.97
C ASN A 111 19.17 -0.42 -12.40
N PRO A 112 19.47 -1.58 -13.03
CA PRO A 112 20.55 -2.45 -12.56
C PRO A 112 21.93 -1.77 -12.65
N ASN A 113 22.05 -0.71 -13.46
CA ASN A 113 23.25 0.09 -13.61
C ASN A 113 22.91 1.58 -13.37
N PRO A 114 22.57 1.97 -12.14
CA PRO A 114 22.24 3.35 -11.85
C PRO A 114 23.49 4.23 -12.01
N PRO A 115 23.35 5.48 -12.45
CA PRO A 115 24.46 6.41 -12.38
C PRO A 115 24.86 6.58 -10.92
N ALA A 116 26.16 6.81 -10.70
CA ALA A 116 26.68 7.08 -9.37
C ALA A 116 25.83 8.18 -8.70
N PRO A 117 25.53 8.07 -7.40
CA PRO A 117 24.80 9.12 -6.71
C PRO A 117 25.55 10.43 -6.93
N ALA A 118 24.85 11.43 -7.46
CA ALA A 118 25.43 12.77 -7.58
C ALA A 118 25.91 13.15 -6.18
N ALA A 119 27.22 13.41 -6.05
CA ALA A 119 27.74 13.98 -4.82
C ALA A 119 26.89 15.22 -4.52
N GLU A 120 26.32 15.27 -3.32
CA GLU A 120 25.65 16.45 -2.82
C GLU A 120 26.61 17.62 -3.01
N GLU A 121 26.32 18.52 -3.96
CA GLU A 121 27.05 19.78 -4.09
C GLU A 121 26.75 20.56 -2.82
N LYS A 122 27.58 20.36 -1.80
CA LYS A 122 27.66 21.26 -0.66
C LYS A 122 27.92 22.64 -1.26
N PRO A 123 27.05 23.65 -1.05
CA PRO A 123 27.26 24.96 -1.63
C PRO A 123 28.61 25.49 -1.16
N ALA A 124 29.53 25.66 -2.11
CA ALA A 124 30.68 26.52 -1.93
C ALA A 124 30.14 27.94 -1.72
N ASP A 125 30.69 28.66 -0.77
CA ASP A 125 30.37 30.06 -0.43
C ASP A 125 29.17 30.32 0.50
N ALA A 126 29.02 29.53 1.57
CA ALA A 126 28.42 30.05 2.80
C ALA A 126 29.50 30.77 3.63
N LYS A 127 29.60 32.10 3.49
CA LYS A 127 30.38 32.98 4.37
C LYS A 127 29.96 32.72 5.83
N PRO A 128 30.90 32.54 6.79
CA PRO A 128 30.52 32.29 8.17
C PRO A 128 29.87 33.56 8.74
N ALA A 129 28.60 33.47 9.12
CA ALA A 129 27.97 34.42 10.01
C ALA A 129 28.42 34.10 11.44
N ASP A 130 28.82 35.13 12.19
CA ASP A 130 29.30 35.04 13.57
C ASP A 130 28.31 34.27 14.47
N ALA A 131 28.64 33.01 14.75
CA ALA A 131 27.94 32.21 15.74
C ALA A 131 28.74 32.22 17.05
N LYS A 132 28.14 32.83 18.07
CA LYS A 132 28.56 32.75 19.48
C LYS A 132 28.61 31.28 19.93
N PRO A 133 29.58 30.85 20.76
CA PRO A 133 29.71 29.44 21.14
C PRO A 133 28.58 29.08 22.11
N ALA A 134 27.90 27.98 21.83
CA ALA A 134 27.13 27.22 22.80
C ALA A 134 27.85 25.90 23.01
N ASP A 135 28.06 25.56 24.28
CA ASP A 135 28.91 24.49 24.77
C ASP A 135 28.54 23.10 24.20
N SER A 136 29.59 22.36 23.82
CA SER A 136 29.67 20.90 23.71
C SER A 136 29.41 20.27 25.10
N GLU A 137 28.71 19.15 25.30
CA GLU A 137 29.00 17.78 24.82
C GLU A 137 27.88 16.77 25.31
N PRO A 138 27.90 15.43 25.03
CA PRO A 138 26.95 14.76 24.13
C PRO A 138 26.18 13.53 24.77
N PRO A 139 25.95 12.36 24.11
CA PRO A 139 24.65 11.94 23.56
C PRO A 139 24.11 10.60 24.10
N VAL A 140 22.81 10.28 23.93
CA VAL A 140 22.33 8.89 23.74
C VAL A 140 21.06 8.88 22.89
N ALA A 141 21.18 8.50 21.62
CA ALA A 141 20.06 7.95 20.85
C ALA A 141 20.39 6.46 20.61
N ALA A 142 19.60 5.58 21.22
CA ALA A 142 19.64 4.16 20.89
C ALA A 142 18.95 3.96 19.53
N GLU A 143 19.74 3.47 18.58
CA GLU A 143 19.34 3.07 17.24
C GLU A 143 18.41 1.84 17.32
N ALA A 144 17.14 2.00 16.95
CA ALA A 144 16.22 0.87 16.80
C ALA A 144 16.47 0.22 15.43
N LYS A 145 17.07 -0.97 15.46
CA LYS A 145 17.28 -1.84 14.30
C LYS A 145 15.94 -2.14 13.59
N PRO A 146 15.82 -2.00 12.26
CA PRO A 146 14.58 -2.35 11.57
C PRO A 146 14.32 -3.86 11.70
N ALA A 147 13.08 -4.20 12.05
CA ALA A 147 12.62 -5.58 12.17
C ALA A 147 12.71 -6.31 10.80
N PRO A 148 13.06 -7.60 10.78
CA PRO A 148 13.15 -8.36 9.54
C PRO A 148 11.76 -8.47 8.89
N GLN A 149 11.67 -8.11 7.61
CA GLN A 149 10.45 -8.29 6.84
C GLN A 149 10.20 -9.79 6.60
N PRO A 150 8.95 -10.28 6.75
CA PRO A 150 8.63 -11.67 6.47
C PRO A 150 8.76 -11.98 4.97
N PRO A 151 9.17 -13.20 4.58
CA PRO A 151 9.32 -13.57 3.18
C PRO A 151 7.95 -13.60 2.49
N TYR A 152 7.86 -12.94 1.34
CA TYR A 152 6.71 -13.05 0.44
C TYR A 152 6.62 -14.49 -0.09
N PRO A 153 5.44 -15.13 -0.09
CA PRO A 153 5.28 -16.42 -0.73
C PRO A 153 5.42 -16.27 -2.25
N ALA A 154 6.30 -17.09 -2.83
CA ALA A 154 6.46 -17.23 -4.27
C ALA A 154 5.14 -17.70 -4.91
N PHE A 155 4.66 -16.96 -5.91
CA PHE A 155 3.59 -17.44 -6.78
C PHE A 155 4.13 -18.61 -7.62
N ILE A 156 3.65 -19.82 -7.35
CA ILE A 156 3.90 -21.00 -8.17
C ILE A 156 2.73 -21.16 -9.16
N GLY A 157 3.10 -21.24 -10.45
CA GLY A 157 2.50 -22.04 -11.53
C GLY A 157 1.00 -21.97 -11.74
#